data_AF-A0A7S2SDJ8-F1
#
_entry.id   AF-A0A7S2SDJ8-F1
#
_cell.length_a   1.000
_cell.length_b   1.000
_cell.length_c   1.000
_cell.angle_alpha   90.00
_cell.angle_beta   90.00
_cell.angle_gamma   90.00
#
_symmetry.space_group_name_H-M   'P 1'
#
loop_
_entity.id
_entity.type
_entity.pdbx_description
1 polymer ?
#
loop_
_entity_poly.entity_id
_entity_poly.type
_entity_poly.pdbx_seq_one_letter_code
_entity_poly.pdbx_strand_id
1 'polypeptide(L)'
;MLKVTIRLQRLSKFNGINEQAFAKLIKKVHKRLPEDCPQEFLEELQKFAGHVEKSFRDHAEKLHNLKEALEALLGEPILMDFDETLAEQQQEESEVVDEIPVLRELVLDAYQPGKIHRIKLAIQEDELSEFIVVPIIIAKGLYDGPVLGITSALHGNELNGVPLIFRLFREIAVDKLRGTLIAIPVLNPPGYQRRQRGFFDSQDLNRLFPGKPDGNCGQVFVHNILEKIVKKFEFHIDLHTASFGRVNSLYVRADMLHPMSHQMALLQHPQIIVHNTAPDGSLRSAAMGLGIPSITVEIGNPLVFHTPFVENALYGVENVMKWLQMQDFDEISTEASEPREQLSDVPHRPATPKEREAQEIHTTVCARSKWIYAGHGGILRVPPKVNTWVTKGDVLAYVQNLFGDIIKTYRCELDGIVVGKSTNPICSTGDRIVHIGYIEDEFPTKADDGHT
;
A
#
# COMPACT_ATOMS: atom_id res chain seq x y z
N MET A 1 11.74 -31.44 -0.61
CA MET A 1 11.26 -31.05 -1.94
C MET A 1 10.21 -29.95 -1.88
N LEU A 2 8.94 -30.19 -1.51
CA LEU A 2 7.89 -29.15 -1.46
C LEU A 2 8.27 -27.85 -0.71
N LYS A 3 8.91 -27.95 0.47
CA LYS A 3 9.41 -26.77 1.22
C LYS A 3 10.53 -26.00 0.52
N VAL A 4 11.31 -26.67 -0.32
CA VAL A 4 12.38 -26.09 -1.13
C VAL A 4 11.76 -25.42 -2.36
N THR A 5 10.82 -26.08 -3.04
CA THR A 5 10.01 -25.54 -4.14
C THR A 5 9.29 -24.24 -3.74
N ILE A 6 8.58 -24.23 -2.60
CA ILE A 6 7.91 -23.03 -2.07
C ILE A 6 8.90 -21.90 -1.77
N ARG A 7 10.10 -22.23 -1.30
CA ARG A 7 11.15 -21.23 -1.01
C ARG A 7 11.76 -20.64 -2.28
N LEU A 8 11.85 -21.43 -3.35
CA LEU A 8 12.37 -21.01 -4.65
C LEU A 8 11.31 -20.22 -5.44
N GLN A 9 10.03 -20.59 -5.35
CA GLN A 9 8.91 -19.78 -5.86
C GLN A 9 8.80 -18.41 -5.16
N ARG A 10 9.16 -18.33 -3.88
CA ARG A 10 9.28 -17.04 -3.17
C ARG A 10 10.51 -16.23 -3.60
N LEU A 11 11.51 -16.90 -4.16
CA LEU A 11 12.76 -16.32 -4.64
C LEU A 11 12.58 -15.64 -6.00
N SER A 12 11.78 -16.22 -6.92
CA SER A 12 11.44 -15.61 -8.22
C SER A 12 10.64 -14.32 -8.07
N LYS A 13 9.82 -14.22 -7.03
CA LYS A 13 9.05 -13.01 -6.71
C LYS A 13 9.90 -11.86 -6.15
N PHE A 14 11.21 -12.03 -5.97
CA PHE A 14 12.10 -11.07 -5.33
C PHE A 14 12.82 -10.15 -6.35
N ASN A 15 12.11 -9.17 -6.90
CA ASN A 15 12.75 -8.15 -7.73
C ASN A 15 13.52 -7.13 -6.86
N GLY A 16 14.86 -7.15 -6.95
CA GLY A 16 15.77 -6.19 -6.29
C GLY A 16 16.71 -6.84 -5.27
N ILE A 17 17.55 -7.77 -5.72
CA ILE A 17 18.34 -8.62 -4.83
C ILE A 17 19.48 -7.86 -4.14
N ASN A 18 19.45 -7.84 -2.80
CA ASN A 18 20.65 -7.66 -1.99
C ASN A 18 21.47 -8.97 -2.05
N GLU A 19 22.59 -8.94 -2.76
CA GLU A 19 23.45 -10.09 -3.08
C GLU A 19 23.85 -10.90 -1.82
N GLN A 20 24.11 -10.22 -0.70
CA GLN A 20 24.47 -10.90 0.56
C GLN A 20 23.29 -11.64 1.20
N ALA A 21 22.07 -11.12 1.07
CA ALA A 21 20.87 -11.78 1.60
C ALA A 21 20.55 -13.04 0.79
N PHE A 22 20.74 -12.96 -0.52
CA PHE A 22 20.53 -14.07 -1.44
C PHE A 22 21.53 -15.21 -1.22
N ALA A 23 22.83 -14.89 -1.14
CA ALA A 23 23.88 -15.88 -0.85
C ALA A 23 23.65 -16.59 0.52
N LYS A 24 23.17 -15.85 1.53
CA LYS A 24 22.81 -16.42 2.85
C LYS A 24 21.61 -17.37 2.76
N LEU A 25 20.63 -17.07 1.91
CA LEU A 25 19.43 -17.88 1.74
C LEU A 25 19.74 -19.18 1.00
N ILE A 26 20.55 -19.14 -0.07
CA ILE A 26 21.02 -20.34 -0.78
C ILE A 26 21.82 -21.27 0.15
N LYS A 27 22.72 -20.72 0.97
CA LYS A 27 23.43 -21.51 2.01
C LYS A 27 22.47 -22.16 3.02
N LYS A 28 21.34 -21.52 3.33
CA LYS A 28 20.30 -22.09 4.22
C LYS A 28 19.46 -23.18 3.53
N VAL A 29 19.25 -23.09 2.21
CA VAL A 29 18.59 -24.13 1.43
C VAL A 29 19.48 -25.36 1.34
N HIS A 30 20.77 -25.18 0.99
CA HIS A 30 21.76 -26.25 0.93
C HIS A 30 21.83 -27.07 2.21
N LYS A 31 21.87 -26.42 3.39
CA LYS A 31 21.89 -27.10 4.69
C LYS A 31 20.63 -27.89 5.06
N ARG A 32 19.54 -27.75 4.30
CA ARG A 32 18.24 -28.38 4.56
C ARG A 32 17.84 -29.38 3.48
N LEU A 33 18.72 -29.63 2.51
CA LEU A 33 18.52 -30.69 1.53
C LEU A 33 18.79 -32.05 2.20
N PRO A 34 18.00 -33.09 1.87
CA PRO A 34 18.23 -34.44 2.35
C PRO A 34 19.51 -35.05 1.74
N GLU A 35 20.09 -36.07 2.39
CA GLU A 35 21.39 -36.65 2.00
C GLU A 35 21.37 -37.38 0.65
N ASP A 36 20.19 -37.77 0.18
CA ASP A 36 19.93 -38.42 -1.11
C ASP A 36 19.73 -37.43 -2.27
N CYS A 37 19.97 -36.15 -2.03
CA CYS A 37 19.84 -35.11 -3.04
C CYS A 37 20.86 -35.33 -4.18
N PRO A 38 20.45 -35.31 -5.46
CA PRO A 38 21.35 -35.56 -6.59
C PRO A 38 22.55 -34.62 -6.60
N GLN A 39 23.74 -35.17 -6.86
CA GLN A 39 25.01 -34.44 -6.85
C GLN A 39 25.00 -33.26 -7.84
N GLU A 40 24.41 -33.47 -9.02
CA GLU A 40 24.26 -32.48 -10.09
C GLU A 40 23.52 -31.22 -9.61
N PHE A 41 22.49 -31.39 -8.79
CA PHE A 41 21.72 -30.28 -8.20
C PHE A 41 22.54 -29.47 -7.18
N LEU A 42 23.34 -30.16 -6.38
CA LEU A 42 24.23 -29.53 -5.41
C LEU A 42 25.32 -28.72 -6.12
N GLU A 43 25.84 -29.23 -7.23
CA GLU A 43 26.83 -28.54 -8.06
C GLU A 43 26.25 -27.28 -8.72
N GLU A 44 25.02 -27.33 -9.23
CA GLU A 44 24.37 -26.15 -9.81
C GLU A 44 24.02 -25.08 -8.77
N LEU A 45 23.46 -25.47 -7.62
CA LEU A 45 23.22 -24.55 -6.50
C LEU A 45 24.51 -23.85 -6.05
N GLN A 46 25.64 -24.56 -6.08
CA GLN A 46 26.96 -24.01 -5.76
C GLN A 46 27.49 -23.08 -6.86
N LYS A 47 27.33 -23.43 -8.15
CA LYS A 47 27.68 -22.56 -9.29
C LYS A 47 26.90 -21.25 -9.23
N PHE A 48 25.60 -21.30 -8.92
CA PHE A 48 24.73 -20.12 -8.81
C PHE A 48 25.14 -19.22 -7.63
N ALA A 49 25.50 -19.79 -6.49
CA ALA A 49 26.01 -19.05 -5.34
C ALA A 49 27.35 -18.32 -5.60
N GLY A 50 28.17 -18.84 -6.52
CA GLY A 50 29.48 -18.28 -6.86
C GLY A 50 29.47 -17.15 -7.91
N HIS A 51 28.40 -17.01 -8.71
CA HIS A 51 28.36 -16.10 -9.87
C HIS A 51 27.63 -14.77 -9.63
N VAL A 52 27.20 -14.46 -8.40
CA VAL A 52 26.37 -13.29 -8.07
C VAL A 52 27.12 -11.93 -8.19
N GLU A 53 28.39 -11.91 -8.60
CA GLU A 53 29.22 -10.68 -8.60
C GLU A 53 29.16 -9.81 -9.88
N LYS A 54 28.44 -10.17 -10.96
CA LYS A 54 28.45 -9.36 -12.20
C LYS A 54 27.12 -9.27 -12.96
N SER A 55 26.64 -8.04 -13.12
CA SER A 55 25.75 -7.48 -14.16
C SER A 55 24.37 -8.13 -14.41
N PHE A 56 23.33 -7.29 -14.44
CA PHE A 56 21.90 -7.62 -14.57
C PHE A 56 21.50 -8.45 -15.80
N ARG A 57 22.22 -8.39 -16.94
CA ARG A 57 21.82 -9.06 -18.19
C ARG A 57 21.99 -10.59 -18.15
N ASP A 58 22.96 -11.08 -17.38
CA ASP A 58 23.27 -12.49 -17.19
C ASP A 58 22.30 -13.21 -16.22
N HIS A 59 21.42 -12.45 -15.55
CA HIS A 59 20.60 -12.97 -14.45
C HIS A 59 19.36 -13.73 -14.92
N ALA A 60 18.72 -13.30 -16.02
CA ALA A 60 17.51 -13.94 -16.53
C ALA A 60 17.79 -15.35 -17.07
N GLU A 61 18.84 -15.51 -17.89
CA GLU A 61 19.26 -16.78 -18.48
C GLU A 61 19.71 -17.79 -17.41
N LYS A 62 20.39 -17.34 -16.36
CA LYS A 62 20.81 -18.20 -15.23
C LYS A 62 19.65 -18.63 -14.34
N LEU A 63 18.65 -17.76 -14.16
CA LEU A 63 17.43 -18.08 -13.44
C LEU A 63 16.53 -19.06 -14.23
N HIS A 64 16.52 -18.94 -15.56
CA HIS A 64 15.88 -19.89 -16.47
C HIS A 64 16.55 -21.28 -16.37
N ASN A 65 17.88 -21.35 -16.43
CA ASN A 65 18.62 -22.62 -16.27
C ASN A 65 18.37 -23.26 -14.89
N LEU A 66 18.29 -22.46 -13.82
CA LEU A 66 17.96 -22.95 -12.48
C LEU A 66 16.53 -23.54 -12.43
N LYS A 67 15.57 -22.94 -13.15
CA LYS A 67 14.19 -23.45 -13.26
C LYS A 67 14.18 -24.81 -13.94
N GLU A 68 14.80 -24.93 -15.12
CA GLU A 68 14.83 -26.19 -15.87
C GLU A 68 15.46 -27.33 -15.06
N ALA A 69 16.57 -27.06 -14.37
CA ALA A 69 17.23 -28.04 -13.51
C ALA A 69 16.36 -28.44 -12.31
N LEU A 70 15.62 -27.50 -11.72
CA LEU A 70 14.69 -27.78 -10.63
C LEU A 70 13.49 -28.61 -11.09
N GLU A 71 12.94 -28.31 -12.27
CA GLU A 71 11.83 -29.06 -12.89
C GLU A 71 12.24 -30.50 -13.21
N ALA A 72 13.44 -30.68 -13.78
CA ALA A 72 14.01 -32.00 -14.05
C ALA A 72 14.21 -32.83 -12.76
N LEU A 73 14.59 -32.18 -11.65
CA LEU A 73 14.82 -32.85 -10.36
C LEU A 73 13.53 -33.23 -9.62
N LEU A 74 12.50 -32.39 -9.76
CA LEU A 74 11.25 -32.54 -9.04
C LEU A 74 10.23 -33.38 -9.80
N GLY A 75 10.44 -33.60 -11.11
CA GLY A 75 9.52 -34.32 -11.98
C GLY A 75 8.18 -33.60 -12.18
N GLU A 76 8.09 -32.34 -11.77
CA GLU A 76 6.90 -31.50 -11.84
C GLU A 76 7.31 -30.09 -12.29
N PRO A 77 6.50 -29.45 -13.16
CA PRO A 77 6.76 -28.10 -13.62
C PRO A 77 6.66 -27.09 -12.47
N ILE A 78 7.59 -26.13 -12.42
CA ILE A 78 7.63 -25.09 -11.42
C ILE A 78 7.20 -23.79 -12.10
N LEU A 79 6.04 -23.29 -11.69
CA LEU A 79 5.61 -21.95 -12.04
C LEU A 79 6.57 -20.92 -11.40
N MET A 80 7.59 -20.54 -12.16
CA MET A 80 8.35 -19.32 -11.97
C MET A 80 7.90 -18.37 -13.09
N ASP A 81 7.15 -17.34 -12.73
CA ASP A 81 6.92 -16.20 -13.62
C ASP A 81 8.26 -15.49 -13.79
N PHE A 82 8.97 -15.84 -14.86
CA PHE A 82 9.96 -14.94 -15.41
C PHE A 82 9.18 -13.86 -16.12
N ASP A 83 9.48 -12.60 -15.82
CA ASP A 83 9.05 -11.47 -16.64
C ASP A 83 9.83 -11.51 -17.97
N GLU A 84 9.72 -12.62 -18.71
CA GLU A 84 10.11 -12.77 -20.12
C GLU A 84 9.25 -11.84 -21.00
N THR A 85 8.11 -11.40 -20.47
CA THR A 85 7.25 -10.37 -21.05
C THR A 85 7.98 -9.05 -21.33
N LEU A 86 8.98 -8.63 -20.55
CA LEU A 86 9.71 -7.39 -20.86
C LEU A 86 10.67 -7.51 -22.06
N ALA A 87 11.17 -8.71 -22.36
CA ALA A 87 12.07 -8.94 -23.50
C ALA A 87 11.26 -9.18 -24.79
N GLU A 88 10.13 -9.88 -24.71
CA GLU A 88 9.25 -10.14 -25.85
C GLU A 88 8.38 -8.92 -26.21
N GLN A 89 7.99 -8.07 -25.24
CA GLN A 89 7.24 -6.84 -25.50
C GLN A 89 8.05 -5.74 -26.20
N GLN A 90 9.38 -5.87 -26.33
CA GLN A 90 10.18 -4.93 -27.11
C GLN A 90 10.21 -5.26 -28.61
N GLN A 91 9.62 -6.39 -29.05
CA GLN A 91 9.61 -6.80 -30.45
C GLN A 91 8.25 -6.68 -31.15
N GLU A 92 7.20 -6.24 -30.46
CA GLU A 92 5.92 -5.84 -31.05
C GLU A 92 5.56 -4.39 -30.68
N GLU A 93 6.41 -3.43 -31.04
CA GLU A 93 5.97 -2.03 -31.20
C GLU A 93 5.06 -1.91 -32.44
N SER A 94 3.85 -2.44 -32.33
CA SER A 94 2.74 -2.12 -33.22
C SER A 94 1.48 -1.89 -32.40
N GLU A 95 1.55 -0.98 -31.43
CA GLU A 95 0.37 -0.62 -30.65
C GLU A 95 -0.55 0.29 -31.47
N VAL A 96 -1.62 -0.28 -31.99
CA VAL A 96 -2.87 0.47 -32.14
C VAL A 96 -3.33 0.81 -30.71
N VAL A 97 -2.90 1.96 -30.19
CA VAL A 97 -3.44 2.47 -28.92
C VAL A 97 -4.86 2.93 -29.21
N ASP A 98 -5.85 2.13 -28.82
CA ASP A 98 -7.25 2.55 -28.84
C ASP A 98 -7.39 3.91 -28.13
N GLU A 99 -8.01 4.87 -28.81
CA GLU A 99 -8.20 6.22 -28.27
C GLU A 99 -9.08 6.14 -27.01
N ILE A 100 -8.52 6.55 -25.85
CA ILE A 100 -9.25 6.54 -24.58
C ILE A 100 -10.27 7.69 -24.57
N PRO A 101 -11.59 7.41 -24.51
CA PRO A 101 -12.62 8.42 -24.65
C PRO A 101 -12.67 9.37 -23.44
N VAL A 102 -12.98 10.64 -23.70
CA VAL A 102 -13.28 11.64 -22.67
C VAL A 102 -14.79 11.71 -22.46
N LEU A 103 -15.25 11.45 -21.24
CA LEU A 103 -16.65 11.48 -20.85
C LEU A 103 -16.92 12.59 -19.82
N ARG A 104 -18.14 13.10 -19.76
CA ARG A 104 -18.55 14.13 -18.78
C ARG A 104 -19.16 13.54 -17.50
N GLU A 105 -19.69 12.32 -17.60
CA GLU A 105 -20.34 11.61 -16.50
C GLU A 105 -19.90 10.15 -16.48
N LEU A 106 -19.88 9.57 -15.28
CA LEU A 106 -19.64 8.15 -15.05
C LEU A 106 -20.99 7.44 -14.83
N VAL A 107 -21.43 6.69 -15.83
CA VAL A 107 -22.71 5.96 -15.83
C VAL A 107 -22.42 4.45 -15.89
N LEU A 108 -22.53 3.76 -14.76
CA LEU A 108 -22.04 2.38 -14.63
C LEU A 108 -22.79 1.36 -15.49
N ASP A 109 -24.03 1.64 -15.86
CA ASP A 109 -24.88 0.77 -16.68
C ASP A 109 -24.53 0.86 -18.17
N ALA A 110 -23.76 1.88 -18.59
CA ALA A 110 -23.32 2.02 -19.97
C ALA A 110 -22.16 1.08 -20.34
N TYR A 111 -21.49 0.47 -19.36
CA TYR A 111 -20.33 -0.38 -19.59
C TYR A 111 -20.72 -1.85 -19.76
N GLN A 112 -20.13 -2.50 -20.75
CA GLN A 112 -20.35 -3.92 -21.02
C GLN A 112 -19.81 -4.78 -19.87
N PRO A 113 -20.63 -5.70 -19.31
CA PRO A 113 -20.19 -6.73 -18.35
C PRO A 113 -19.08 -7.63 -18.91
N GLY A 114 -18.25 -8.18 -18.03
CA GLY A 114 -17.15 -9.07 -18.37
C GLY A 114 -15.97 -8.38 -19.08
N LYS A 115 -15.85 -7.05 -18.96
CA LYS A 115 -14.80 -6.27 -19.62
C LYS A 115 -14.18 -5.21 -18.71
N ILE A 116 -12.94 -4.87 -19.03
CA ILE A 116 -12.23 -3.73 -18.46
C ILE A 116 -12.38 -2.56 -19.44
N HIS A 117 -12.81 -1.41 -18.92
CA HIS A 117 -12.99 -0.17 -19.66
C HIS A 117 -12.02 0.88 -19.13
N ARG A 118 -11.51 1.73 -20.03
CA ARG A 118 -10.63 2.86 -19.69
C ARG A 118 -11.28 4.12 -20.22
N ILE A 119 -11.39 5.14 -19.38
CA ILE A 119 -11.94 6.44 -19.75
C ILE A 119 -11.12 7.57 -19.14
N LYS A 120 -11.33 8.78 -19.66
CA LYS A 120 -10.94 10.04 -19.04
C LYS A 120 -12.23 10.77 -18.64
N LEU A 121 -12.41 11.08 -17.36
CA LEU A 121 -13.59 11.78 -16.88
C LEU A 121 -13.30 13.27 -16.72
N ALA A 122 -14.04 14.12 -17.43
CA ALA A 122 -13.97 15.57 -17.33
C ALA A 122 -14.51 16.06 -15.98
N ILE A 123 -13.62 16.63 -15.16
CA ILE A 123 -13.96 17.09 -13.81
C ILE A 123 -14.34 18.57 -13.81
N GLN A 124 -13.47 19.41 -14.36
CA GLN A 124 -13.57 20.87 -14.37
C GLN A 124 -12.79 21.42 -15.57
N GLU A 125 -13.10 22.64 -16.02
CA GLU A 125 -12.33 23.36 -17.05
C GLU A 125 -11.20 24.20 -16.42
N ASP A 126 -10.05 24.28 -17.10
CA ASP A 126 -8.89 25.08 -16.70
C ASP A 126 -8.91 26.49 -17.32
N GLU A 127 -7.82 27.25 -17.15
CA GLU A 127 -7.69 28.62 -17.65
C GLU A 127 -7.71 28.74 -19.17
N LEU A 128 -7.50 27.63 -19.89
CA LEU A 128 -7.52 27.55 -21.35
C LEU A 128 -8.87 27.06 -21.90
N SER A 129 -9.89 26.91 -21.04
CA SER A 129 -11.18 26.29 -21.37
C SER A 129 -11.04 24.81 -21.79
N GLU A 130 -9.99 24.14 -21.32
CA GLU A 130 -9.77 22.72 -21.54
C GLU A 130 -10.18 21.91 -20.32
N PHE A 131 -10.61 20.66 -20.51
CA PHE A 131 -11.00 19.82 -19.38
C PHE A 131 -9.78 19.29 -18.61
N ILE A 132 -9.77 19.52 -17.31
CA ILE A 132 -9.02 18.71 -16.36
C ILE A 132 -9.72 17.36 -16.28
N VAL A 133 -9.07 16.35 -16.85
CA VAL A 133 -9.59 14.98 -16.92
C VAL A 133 -8.89 14.04 -15.95
N VAL A 134 -9.67 13.19 -15.27
CA VAL A 134 -9.17 12.15 -14.36
C VAL A 134 -9.22 10.79 -15.08
N PRO A 135 -8.13 10.00 -15.09
CA PRO A 135 -8.15 8.65 -15.66
C PRO A 135 -8.94 7.70 -14.75
N ILE A 136 -9.86 6.93 -15.32
CA ILE A 136 -10.64 5.91 -14.61
C ILE A 136 -10.53 4.59 -15.34
N ILE A 137 -10.27 3.52 -14.58
CA ILE A 137 -10.27 2.15 -15.05
C ILE A 137 -11.42 1.42 -14.35
N ILE A 138 -12.27 0.75 -15.13
CA ILE A 138 -13.51 0.13 -14.65
C ILE A 138 -13.48 -1.34 -15.04
N ALA A 139 -13.50 -2.24 -14.06
CA ALA A 139 -13.74 -3.66 -14.32
C ALA A 139 -15.20 -3.96 -13.97
N LYS A 140 -16.02 -4.18 -14.99
CA LYS A 140 -17.43 -4.53 -14.83
C LYS A 140 -17.54 -6.05 -14.89
N GLY A 141 -17.86 -6.68 -13.78
CA GLY A 141 -18.01 -8.14 -13.70
C GLY A 141 -19.19 -8.67 -14.52
N LEU A 142 -19.22 -9.97 -14.77
CA LEU A 142 -20.34 -10.63 -15.45
C LEU A 142 -21.59 -10.75 -14.57
N TYR A 143 -21.40 -10.76 -13.24
CA TYR A 143 -22.46 -10.95 -12.28
C TYR A 143 -22.69 -9.69 -11.45
N ASP A 144 -23.91 -9.49 -11.00
CA ASP A 144 -24.24 -8.43 -10.04
C ASP A 144 -23.48 -8.63 -8.72
N GLY A 145 -23.15 -7.52 -8.07
CA GLY A 145 -22.36 -7.46 -6.85
C GLY A 145 -22.01 -6.01 -6.51
N PRO A 146 -21.18 -5.80 -5.47
CA PRO A 146 -20.95 -4.47 -4.94
C PRO A 146 -20.07 -3.59 -5.83
N VAL A 147 -20.07 -2.28 -5.58
CA VAL A 147 -19.14 -1.33 -6.22
C VAL A 147 -18.02 -0.92 -5.28
N LEU A 148 -16.81 -1.38 -5.56
CA LEU A 148 -15.60 -1.00 -4.83
C LEU A 148 -14.85 0.11 -5.59
N GLY A 149 -14.69 1.27 -4.94
CA GLY A 149 -13.87 2.38 -5.41
C GLY A 149 -12.46 2.34 -4.82
N ILE A 150 -11.44 2.52 -5.66
CA ILE A 150 -10.04 2.64 -5.25
C ILE A 150 -9.47 3.95 -5.81
N THR A 151 -9.04 4.85 -4.93
CA THR A 151 -8.42 6.12 -5.33
C THR A 151 -6.94 6.14 -5.00
N SER A 152 -6.16 6.82 -5.81
CA SER A 152 -4.73 7.04 -5.60
C SER A 152 -4.34 8.44 -6.08
N ALA A 153 -3.22 8.93 -5.53
CA ALA A 153 -2.60 10.20 -5.90
C ALA A 153 -3.58 11.40 -5.88
N LEU A 154 -4.41 11.49 -4.84
CA LEU A 154 -5.06 12.75 -4.44
C LEU A 154 -3.99 13.81 -4.13
N HIS A 155 -2.91 13.38 -3.49
CA HIS A 155 -1.66 14.11 -3.46
C HIS A 155 -0.78 13.62 -4.61
N GLY A 156 -0.39 14.52 -5.51
CA GLY A 156 0.30 14.17 -6.75
C GLY A 156 1.71 13.59 -6.59
N ASN A 157 2.28 13.64 -5.38
CA ASN A 157 3.60 13.08 -5.06
C ASN A 157 3.54 11.75 -4.28
N GLU A 158 2.36 11.17 -4.11
CA GLU A 158 2.13 9.92 -3.38
C GLU A 158 1.80 8.80 -4.37
N LEU A 159 2.83 8.09 -4.85
CA LEU A 159 2.76 7.32 -6.09
C LEU A 159 2.53 5.81 -5.90
N ASN A 160 2.70 5.26 -4.69
CA ASN A 160 2.66 3.79 -4.48
C ASN A 160 1.29 3.15 -4.79
N GLY A 161 0.19 3.91 -4.75
CA GLY A 161 -1.12 3.39 -5.15
C GLY A 161 -1.27 3.18 -6.67
N VAL A 162 -0.51 3.88 -7.49
CA VAL A 162 -0.56 3.79 -8.96
C VAL A 162 -0.17 2.39 -9.47
N PRO A 163 1.03 1.85 -9.17
CA PRO A 163 1.41 0.52 -9.62
C PRO A 163 0.56 -0.58 -8.99
N LEU A 164 0.00 -0.37 -7.79
CA LEU A 164 -0.96 -1.29 -7.18
C LEU A 164 -2.19 -1.44 -8.09
N ILE A 165 -2.82 -0.31 -8.47
CA ILE A 165 -3.99 -0.31 -9.35
C ILE A 165 -3.67 -0.97 -10.69
N PHE A 166 -2.52 -0.66 -11.28
CA PHE A 166 -2.13 -1.26 -12.56
C PHE A 166 -1.96 -2.78 -12.46
N ARG A 167 -1.33 -3.25 -11.38
CA ARG A 167 -1.16 -4.68 -11.13
C ARG A 167 -2.50 -5.38 -10.91
N LEU A 168 -3.37 -4.80 -10.08
CA LEU A 168 -4.71 -5.31 -9.83
C LEU A 168 -5.50 -5.49 -11.14
N PHE A 169 -5.52 -4.49 -12.01
CA PHE A 169 -6.28 -4.56 -13.26
C PHE A 169 -5.64 -5.44 -14.34
N ARG A 170 -4.35 -5.75 -14.23
CA ARG A 170 -3.68 -6.72 -15.09
C ARG A 170 -3.98 -8.16 -14.66
N GLU A 171 -4.14 -8.38 -13.36
CA GLU A 171 -4.30 -9.73 -12.77
C GLU A 171 -5.77 -10.12 -12.55
N ILE A 172 -6.71 -9.15 -12.61
CA ILE A 172 -8.13 -9.40 -12.37
C ILE A 172 -8.79 -10.24 -13.48
N ALA A 173 -9.35 -11.40 -13.09
CA ALA A 173 -10.24 -12.18 -13.95
C ALA A 173 -11.65 -11.55 -14.00
N VAL A 174 -11.85 -10.59 -14.91
CA VAL A 174 -13.09 -9.80 -15.00
C VAL A 174 -14.33 -10.63 -15.35
N ASP A 175 -14.16 -11.76 -16.03
CA ASP A 175 -15.20 -12.75 -16.33
C ASP A 175 -15.70 -13.47 -15.05
N LYS A 176 -14.87 -13.56 -14.02
CA LYS A 176 -15.23 -14.16 -12.73
C LYS A 176 -15.64 -13.12 -11.67
N LEU A 177 -15.54 -11.83 -12.01
CA LEU A 177 -15.84 -10.74 -11.09
C LEU A 177 -17.36 -10.61 -10.88
N ARG A 178 -17.76 -10.39 -9.63
CA ARG A 178 -19.10 -9.92 -9.26
C ARG A 178 -19.05 -8.45 -8.86
N GLY A 179 -19.99 -7.67 -9.38
CA GLY A 179 -20.05 -6.24 -9.15
C GLY A 179 -19.09 -5.45 -10.02
N THR A 180 -18.63 -4.31 -9.51
CA THR A 180 -17.82 -3.36 -10.29
C THR A 180 -16.64 -2.87 -9.47
N LEU A 181 -15.44 -2.93 -10.05
CA LEU A 181 -14.26 -2.27 -9.50
C LEU A 181 -14.02 -0.96 -10.28
N ILE A 182 -13.95 0.16 -9.57
CA ILE A 182 -13.66 1.48 -10.16
C ILE A 182 -12.35 1.97 -9.54
N ALA A 183 -11.30 2.10 -10.35
CA ALA A 183 -10.02 2.60 -9.88
C ALA A 183 -9.61 3.89 -10.57
N ILE A 184 -9.05 4.79 -9.76
CA ILE A 184 -8.56 6.09 -10.19
C ILE A 184 -7.07 6.15 -9.85
N PRO A 185 -6.18 5.84 -10.80
CA PRO A 185 -4.74 5.87 -10.57
C PRO A 185 -4.25 7.25 -10.12
N VAL A 186 -4.80 8.31 -10.72
CA VAL A 186 -4.42 9.69 -10.47
C VAL A 186 -5.66 10.56 -10.29
N LEU A 187 -6.05 10.79 -9.03
CA LEU A 187 -7.24 11.58 -8.70
C LEU A 187 -6.99 13.09 -8.81
N ASN A 188 -5.74 13.55 -8.64
CA ASN A 188 -5.32 14.93 -8.83
C ASN A 188 -4.26 15.06 -9.95
N PRO A 189 -4.66 15.00 -11.24
CA PRO A 189 -3.74 15.16 -12.37
C PRO A 189 -2.89 16.44 -12.29
N PRO A 190 -3.44 17.62 -11.91
CA PRO A 190 -2.66 18.86 -11.77
C PRO A 190 -1.53 18.80 -10.74
N GLY A 191 -1.78 18.17 -9.59
CA GLY A 191 -0.76 17.94 -8.57
C GLY A 191 0.26 16.91 -9.04
N TYR A 192 -0.20 15.87 -9.72
CA TYR A 192 0.65 14.79 -10.25
C TYR A 192 1.65 15.28 -11.29
N GLN A 193 1.20 16.08 -12.27
CA GLN A 193 2.06 16.70 -13.29
C GLN A 193 3.17 17.56 -12.67
N ARG A 194 2.86 18.24 -11.56
CA ARG A 194 3.81 19.08 -10.80
C ARG A 194 4.60 18.32 -9.74
N ARG A 195 4.35 17.01 -9.56
CA ARG A 195 4.99 16.16 -8.53
C ARG A 195 4.85 16.76 -7.13
N GLN A 196 3.71 17.37 -6.84
CA GLN A 196 3.47 18.10 -5.61
C GLN A 196 2.26 17.57 -4.85
N ARG A 197 2.19 17.90 -3.56
CA ARG A 197 1.08 17.48 -2.70
C ARG A 197 -0.24 18.16 -3.08
N GLY A 198 -0.20 19.48 -3.26
CA GLY A 198 -1.39 20.30 -3.43
C GLY A 198 -1.90 20.36 -4.87
N PHE A 199 -3.02 21.07 -5.04
CA PHE A 199 -3.60 21.42 -6.34
C PHE A 199 -2.79 22.53 -7.05
N PHE A 200 -3.33 23.14 -8.11
CA PHE A 200 -2.67 24.23 -8.85
C PHE A 200 -2.14 25.35 -7.95
N ASP A 201 -2.93 25.71 -6.93
CA ASP A 201 -2.70 26.80 -5.99
C ASP A 201 -2.04 26.34 -4.68
N SER A 202 -1.46 25.13 -4.67
CA SER A 202 -0.84 24.49 -3.51
C SER A 202 -1.78 24.14 -2.36
N GLN A 203 -3.11 24.35 -2.49
CA GLN A 203 -4.06 23.90 -1.48
C GLN A 203 -4.05 22.37 -1.37
N ASP A 204 -4.11 21.85 -0.14
CA ASP A 204 -4.28 20.42 0.11
C ASP A 204 -5.76 20.07 -0.12
N LEU A 205 -6.05 19.40 -1.25
CA LEU A 205 -7.41 18.98 -1.61
C LEU A 205 -8.06 18.12 -0.52
N ASN A 206 -7.27 17.36 0.25
CA ASN A 206 -7.73 16.51 1.34
C ASN A 206 -8.09 17.31 2.61
N ARG A 207 -8.26 18.64 2.47
CA ARG A 207 -8.81 19.57 3.47
C ARG A 207 -10.02 20.34 2.95
N LEU A 208 -10.44 20.09 1.71
CA LEU A 208 -11.48 20.84 1.03
C LEU A 208 -12.77 20.02 0.81
N PHE A 209 -12.78 18.71 1.06
CA PHE A 209 -13.98 17.90 0.91
C PHE A 209 -15.06 18.30 1.94
N PRO A 210 -16.37 18.22 1.61
CA PRO A 210 -16.96 17.74 0.35
C PRO A 210 -16.90 18.73 -0.82
N GLY A 211 -16.27 19.89 -0.65
CA GLY A 211 -16.21 20.95 -1.66
C GLY A 211 -17.51 21.73 -1.76
N LYS A 212 -17.56 22.63 -2.75
CA LYS A 212 -18.75 23.44 -3.07
C LYS A 212 -18.82 23.66 -4.59
N PRO A 213 -20.01 23.54 -5.22
CA PRO A 213 -20.17 23.79 -6.66
C PRO A 213 -19.90 25.25 -7.05
N ASP A 214 -20.09 26.18 -6.12
CA ASP A 214 -19.88 27.61 -6.24
C ASP A 214 -18.68 28.11 -5.39
N GLY A 215 -17.75 27.20 -5.07
CA GLY A 215 -16.56 27.47 -4.26
C GLY A 215 -15.37 28.03 -5.04
N ASN A 216 -14.21 28.06 -4.39
CA ASN A 216 -12.94 28.29 -5.08
C ASN A 216 -12.57 27.09 -6.00
N CYS A 217 -11.55 27.24 -6.85
CA CYS A 217 -11.19 26.21 -7.84
C CYS A 217 -10.97 24.82 -7.22
N GLY A 218 -10.27 24.71 -6.08
CA GLY A 218 -10.06 23.45 -5.38
C GLY A 218 -11.36 22.86 -4.80
N GLN A 219 -12.24 23.71 -4.26
CA GLN A 219 -13.55 23.30 -3.73
C GLN A 219 -14.49 22.78 -4.83
N VAL A 220 -14.52 23.44 -5.99
CA VAL A 220 -15.29 22.99 -7.16
C VAL A 220 -14.74 21.65 -7.67
N PHE A 221 -13.41 21.52 -7.74
CA PHE A 221 -12.76 20.30 -8.18
C PHE A 221 -13.11 19.08 -7.30
N VAL A 222 -12.98 19.20 -5.98
CA VAL A 222 -13.31 18.09 -5.06
C VAL A 222 -14.81 17.83 -4.95
N HIS A 223 -15.64 18.86 -5.10
CA HIS A 223 -17.09 18.70 -5.23
C HIS A 223 -17.44 17.84 -6.45
N ASN A 224 -16.86 18.15 -7.60
CA ASN A 224 -17.08 17.39 -8.83
C ASN A 224 -16.53 15.96 -8.73
N ILE A 225 -15.41 15.73 -8.04
CA ILE A 225 -14.93 14.38 -7.72
C ILE A 225 -15.98 13.63 -6.89
N LEU A 226 -16.51 14.25 -5.84
CA LEU A 226 -17.47 13.62 -4.95
C LEU A 226 -18.75 13.22 -5.73
N GLU A 227 -19.32 14.17 -6.48
CA GLU A 227 -20.56 13.99 -7.24
C GLU A 227 -20.41 12.99 -8.40
N LYS A 228 -19.35 13.13 -9.20
CA LYS A 228 -19.19 12.36 -10.44
C LYS A 228 -18.54 11.00 -10.23
N ILE A 229 -17.71 10.84 -9.19
CA ILE A 229 -16.93 9.62 -8.95
C ILE A 229 -17.35 8.94 -7.66
N VAL A 230 -17.15 9.59 -6.51
CA VAL A 230 -17.23 8.92 -5.19
C VAL A 230 -18.64 8.43 -4.89
N LYS A 231 -19.67 9.19 -5.27
CA LYS A 231 -21.08 8.76 -5.14
C LYS A 231 -21.44 7.50 -5.93
N LYS A 232 -20.56 7.00 -6.80
CA LYS A 232 -20.75 5.74 -7.52
C LYS A 232 -20.25 4.54 -6.72
N PHE A 233 -19.57 4.75 -5.60
CA PHE A 233 -19.01 3.70 -4.77
C PHE A 233 -20.00 3.24 -3.71
N GLU A 234 -19.90 1.97 -3.33
CA GLU A 234 -20.52 1.42 -2.12
C GLU A 234 -19.46 1.17 -1.04
N PHE A 235 -18.20 0.92 -1.44
CA PHE A 235 -17.03 0.80 -0.56
C PHE A 235 -15.86 1.58 -1.13
N HIS A 236 -14.97 2.11 -0.27
CA HIS A 236 -13.88 2.97 -0.72
C HIS A 236 -12.53 2.71 -0.03
N ILE A 237 -11.49 2.46 -0.82
CA ILE A 237 -10.11 2.36 -0.35
C ILE A 237 -9.30 3.52 -0.95
N ASP A 238 -8.79 4.41 -0.09
CA ASP A 238 -7.99 5.57 -0.49
C ASP A 238 -6.51 5.30 -0.25
N LEU A 239 -5.71 5.26 -1.32
CA LEU A 239 -4.29 4.90 -1.29
C LEU A 239 -3.42 6.16 -1.19
N HIS A 240 -2.65 6.26 -0.10
CA HIS A 240 -1.73 7.36 0.21
C HIS A 240 -0.32 6.85 0.45
N THR A 241 0.61 7.78 0.63
CA THR A 241 1.94 7.52 1.19
C THR A 241 2.25 8.56 2.28
N ALA A 242 3.39 8.43 2.95
CA ALA A 242 3.93 9.56 3.71
C ALA A 242 4.08 10.78 2.78
N SER A 243 3.97 11.99 3.32
CA SER A 243 4.27 13.19 2.52
C SER A 243 5.77 13.49 2.52
N PHE A 244 6.20 14.41 1.64
CA PHE A 244 7.61 14.77 1.46
C PHE A 244 8.37 15.02 2.78
N GLY A 245 9.62 14.55 2.84
CA GLY A 245 10.47 14.67 4.02
C GLY A 245 10.09 13.75 5.18
N ARG A 246 9.29 12.71 4.93
CA ARG A 246 8.90 11.70 5.93
C ARG A 246 9.03 10.29 5.38
N VAL A 247 9.11 9.35 6.31
CA VAL A 247 8.99 7.91 6.05
C VAL A 247 7.89 7.32 6.92
N ASN A 248 7.13 6.37 6.39
CA ASN A 248 6.05 5.69 7.08
C ASN A 248 6.24 4.15 7.02
N SER A 249 5.67 3.48 8.00
CA SER A 249 5.33 2.05 7.91
C SER A 249 4.25 1.81 6.84
N LEU A 250 3.95 0.54 6.52
CA LEU A 250 2.69 0.20 5.88
C LEU A 250 1.60 0.20 6.96
N TYR A 251 0.72 1.20 6.96
CA TYR A 251 -0.32 1.32 7.98
C TYR A 251 -1.66 1.74 7.39
N VAL A 252 -2.73 1.45 8.13
CA VAL A 252 -4.09 1.83 7.77
C VAL A 252 -4.66 2.82 8.79
N ARG A 253 -5.40 3.81 8.30
CA ARG A 253 -6.23 4.69 9.11
C ARG A 253 -7.70 4.35 8.85
N ALA A 254 -8.42 4.02 9.90
CA ALA A 254 -9.83 3.63 9.82
C ALA A 254 -10.57 4.02 11.09
N ASP A 255 -11.86 4.28 10.95
CA ASP A 255 -12.73 4.30 12.12
C ASP A 255 -13.01 2.86 12.56
N MET A 256 -12.27 2.41 13.57
CA MET A 256 -12.41 1.06 14.13
C MET A 256 -13.72 0.83 14.89
N LEU A 257 -14.51 1.88 15.14
CA LEU A 257 -15.87 1.74 15.69
C LEU A 257 -16.90 1.48 14.58
N HIS A 258 -16.61 1.85 13.32
CA HIS A 258 -17.47 1.57 12.19
C HIS A 258 -17.26 0.12 11.70
N PRO A 259 -18.27 -0.78 11.76
CA PRO A 259 -18.06 -2.22 11.52
C PRO A 259 -17.43 -2.56 10.17
N MET A 260 -17.88 -1.92 9.09
CA MET A 260 -17.35 -2.19 7.75
C MET A 260 -15.93 -1.65 7.56
N SER A 261 -15.64 -0.39 7.93
CA SER A 261 -14.28 0.16 7.91
C SER A 261 -13.30 -0.61 8.80
N HIS A 262 -13.76 -1.08 9.98
CA HIS A 262 -12.99 -1.96 10.85
C HIS A 262 -12.57 -3.23 10.10
N GLN A 263 -13.56 -3.93 9.52
CA GLN A 263 -13.30 -5.19 8.80
C GLN A 263 -12.39 -4.97 7.59
N MET A 264 -12.64 -3.91 6.80
CA MET A 264 -11.78 -3.55 5.67
C MET A 264 -10.34 -3.27 6.10
N ALA A 265 -10.13 -2.60 7.24
CA ALA A 265 -8.80 -2.30 7.76
C ALA A 265 -8.05 -3.55 8.21
N LEU A 266 -8.72 -4.49 8.89
CA LEU A 266 -8.12 -5.76 9.29
C LEU A 266 -7.70 -6.58 8.07
N LEU A 267 -8.54 -6.66 7.04
CA LEU A 267 -8.27 -7.43 5.81
C LEU A 267 -7.05 -6.92 5.03
N GLN A 268 -6.59 -5.69 5.28
CA GLN A 268 -5.35 -5.18 4.70
C GLN A 268 -4.09 -5.88 5.23
N HIS A 269 -4.16 -6.53 6.40
CA HIS A 269 -3.00 -7.07 7.12
C HIS A 269 -1.79 -6.12 7.16
N PRO A 270 -1.96 -4.83 7.53
CA PRO A 270 -0.87 -3.88 7.54
C PRO A 270 0.06 -4.14 8.74
N GLN A 271 1.19 -3.43 8.80
CA GLN A 271 2.04 -3.48 9.99
C GLN A 271 1.31 -2.85 11.19
N ILE A 272 0.62 -1.72 10.95
CA ILE A 272 -0.07 -0.95 11.98
C ILE A 272 -1.46 -0.53 11.49
N ILE A 273 -2.46 -0.53 12.38
CA ILE A 273 -3.75 0.15 12.20
C ILE A 273 -3.83 1.26 13.23
N VAL A 274 -4.27 2.44 12.80
CA VAL A 274 -4.55 3.58 13.69
C VAL A 274 -6.04 3.88 13.63
N HIS A 275 -6.71 3.77 14.77
CA HIS A 275 -8.09 4.21 14.92
C HIS A 275 -8.17 5.74 14.74
N ASN A 276 -9.03 6.18 13.83
CA ASN A 276 -9.47 7.57 13.73
C ASN A 276 -10.80 7.76 12.99
N THR A 277 -11.66 8.64 13.52
CA THR A 277 -13.03 8.96 13.04
C THR A 277 -13.09 9.76 11.72
N ALA A 278 -12.03 9.68 10.90
CA ALA A 278 -11.77 10.48 9.71
C ALA A 278 -11.56 12.00 9.97
N PRO A 279 -10.45 12.61 9.51
CA PRO A 279 -10.25 14.05 9.66
C PRO A 279 -11.29 14.86 8.87
N ASP A 280 -11.79 15.94 9.48
CA ASP A 280 -12.65 16.90 8.79
C ASP A 280 -11.98 17.43 7.52
N GLY A 281 -12.76 17.60 6.46
CA GLY A 281 -12.26 18.09 5.16
C GLY A 281 -11.59 17.03 4.26
N SER A 282 -11.46 15.78 4.73
CA SER A 282 -10.82 14.71 3.96
C SER A 282 -11.78 13.96 3.04
N LEU A 283 -11.24 13.35 1.98
CA LEU A 283 -11.99 12.46 1.07
C LEU A 283 -12.66 11.32 1.84
N ARG A 284 -11.94 10.69 2.78
CA ARG A 284 -12.50 9.62 3.62
C ARG A 284 -13.68 10.11 4.46
N SER A 285 -13.56 11.28 5.09
CA SER A 285 -14.66 11.86 5.88
C SER A 285 -15.89 12.15 5.00
N ALA A 286 -15.69 12.70 3.79
CA ALA A 286 -16.80 12.94 2.87
C ALA A 286 -17.45 11.65 2.35
N ALA A 287 -16.67 10.61 2.05
CA ALA A 287 -17.21 9.29 1.66
C ALA A 287 -18.03 8.67 2.81
N MET A 288 -17.49 8.66 4.04
CA MET A 288 -18.20 8.17 5.22
C MET A 288 -19.46 8.99 5.52
N GLY A 289 -19.44 10.30 5.29
CA GLY A 289 -20.62 11.18 5.41
C GLY A 289 -21.73 10.87 4.40
N LEU A 290 -21.41 10.20 3.30
CA LEU A 290 -22.38 9.65 2.33
C LEU A 290 -22.83 8.22 2.69
N GLY A 291 -22.38 7.66 3.81
CA GLY A 291 -22.65 6.28 4.20
C GLY A 291 -21.77 5.24 3.48
N ILE A 292 -20.71 5.66 2.79
CA ILE A 292 -19.78 4.77 2.09
C ILE A 292 -18.65 4.39 3.05
N PRO A 293 -18.53 3.12 3.49
CA PRO A 293 -17.43 2.69 4.33
C PRO A 293 -16.09 2.92 3.65
N SER A 294 -15.19 3.59 4.35
CA SER A 294 -13.92 3.99 3.77
C SER A 294 -12.74 3.85 4.73
N ILE A 295 -11.59 3.46 4.17
CA ILE A 295 -10.30 3.37 4.85
C ILE A 295 -9.23 4.11 4.05
N THR A 296 -8.18 4.57 4.72
CA THR A 296 -6.97 5.10 4.07
C THR A 296 -5.83 4.12 4.30
N VAL A 297 -5.19 3.67 3.21
CA VAL A 297 -4.01 2.79 3.27
C VAL A 297 -2.78 3.60 2.92
N GLU A 298 -1.81 3.65 3.83
CA GLU A 298 -0.59 4.42 3.67
C GLU A 298 0.59 3.51 3.33
N ILE A 299 1.00 3.56 2.07
CA ILE A 299 1.95 2.64 1.44
C ILE A 299 3.35 3.26 1.42
N GLY A 300 3.99 3.32 2.58
CA GLY A 300 5.40 3.71 2.72
C GLY A 300 5.69 5.17 2.40
N ASN A 301 6.81 5.42 1.72
CA ASN A 301 7.42 6.75 1.60
C ASN A 301 7.02 7.44 0.27
N PRO A 302 7.05 8.79 0.19
CA PRO A 302 6.73 9.51 -1.03
C PRO A 302 7.82 9.34 -2.08
N LEU A 303 7.46 9.54 -3.35
CA LEU A 303 8.39 9.64 -4.49
C LEU A 303 9.33 8.44 -4.70
N VAL A 304 9.07 7.30 -4.05
CA VAL A 304 9.81 6.04 -4.23
C VAL A 304 8.81 4.90 -4.23
N PHE A 305 8.97 3.97 -5.18
CA PHE A 305 8.19 2.74 -5.21
C PHE A 305 8.69 1.75 -4.16
N HIS A 306 7.80 1.35 -3.24
CA HIS A 306 8.09 0.35 -2.21
C HIS A 306 7.44 -0.96 -2.61
N THR A 307 8.04 -1.71 -3.53
CA THR A 307 7.48 -2.95 -4.08
C THR A 307 6.91 -3.89 -3.00
N PRO A 308 7.60 -4.20 -1.88
CA PRO A 308 7.03 -5.06 -0.85
C PRO A 308 5.76 -4.50 -0.19
N PHE A 309 5.66 -3.19 -0.03
CA PHE A 309 4.46 -2.56 0.53
C PHE A 309 3.33 -2.47 -0.49
N VAL A 310 3.65 -2.23 -1.76
CA VAL A 310 2.68 -2.27 -2.88
C VAL A 310 2.06 -3.66 -2.99
N GLU A 311 2.88 -4.71 -2.91
CA GLU A 311 2.40 -6.10 -2.94
C GLU A 311 1.54 -6.45 -1.74
N ASN A 312 1.97 -6.10 -0.52
CA ASN A 312 1.17 -6.33 0.67
C ASN A 312 -0.17 -5.60 0.62
N ALA A 313 -0.18 -4.35 0.17
CA ALA A 313 -1.42 -3.59 0.01
C ALA A 313 -2.31 -4.16 -1.11
N LEU A 314 -1.74 -4.71 -2.19
CA LEU A 314 -2.52 -5.41 -3.22
C LEU A 314 -3.24 -6.63 -2.63
N TYR A 315 -2.54 -7.49 -1.88
CA TYR A 315 -3.17 -8.61 -1.18
C TYR A 315 -4.27 -8.14 -0.22
N GLY A 316 -4.07 -7.00 0.44
CA GLY A 316 -5.09 -6.38 1.28
C GLY A 316 -6.35 -5.98 0.52
N VAL A 317 -6.20 -5.37 -0.66
CA VAL A 317 -7.32 -5.04 -1.55
C VAL A 317 -8.04 -6.30 -2.03
N GLU A 318 -7.31 -7.33 -2.43
CA GLU A 318 -7.89 -8.62 -2.83
C GLU A 318 -8.67 -9.29 -1.69
N ASN A 319 -8.16 -9.25 -0.46
CA ASN A 319 -8.87 -9.76 0.71
C ASN A 319 -10.21 -9.03 0.94
N VAL A 320 -10.24 -7.70 0.73
CA VAL A 320 -11.49 -6.93 0.78
C VAL A 320 -12.43 -7.36 -0.35
N MET A 321 -11.92 -7.54 -1.58
CA MET A 321 -12.73 -8.02 -2.70
C MET A 321 -13.33 -9.41 -2.42
N LYS A 322 -12.57 -10.35 -1.84
CA LYS A 322 -13.06 -11.67 -1.43
C LYS A 322 -14.13 -11.58 -0.36
N TRP A 323 -13.91 -10.75 0.67
CA TRP A 323 -14.90 -10.54 1.73
C TRP A 323 -16.20 -9.92 1.20
N LEU A 324 -16.10 -9.03 0.22
CA LEU A 324 -17.23 -8.45 -0.52
C LEU A 324 -17.85 -9.42 -1.55
N GLN A 325 -17.36 -10.67 -1.64
CA GLN A 325 -17.81 -11.70 -2.59
C GLN A 325 -17.68 -11.27 -4.05
N MET A 326 -16.73 -10.38 -4.36
CA MET A 326 -16.44 -9.95 -5.72
C MET A 326 -15.64 -11.01 -6.48
N GLN A 327 -14.84 -11.83 -5.79
CA GLN A 327 -14.02 -12.91 -6.36
C GLN A 327 -14.00 -14.14 -5.45
N ASP A 328 -13.62 -15.28 -6.04
CA ASP A 328 -13.54 -16.65 -5.50
C ASP A 328 -14.88 -17.40 -5.29
N PHE A 329 -15.07 -18.44 -6.11
CA PHE A 329 -16.03 -19.54 -5.95
C PHE A 329 -15.29 -20.88 -5.88
N ASP A 330 -14.14 -20.93 -5.20
CA ASP A 330 -13.59 -22.23 -4.89
C ASP A 330 -14.56 -22.91 -3.91
N GLU A 331 -15.23 -23.96 -4.39
CA GLU A 331 -15.94 -24.93 -3.57
C GLU A 331 -15.00 -25.33 -2.44
N ILE A 332 -15.27 -24.80 -1.24
CA ILE A 332 -14.65 -25.28 -0.03
C ILE A 332 -15.12 -26.72 0.10
N SER A 333 -14.23 -27.65 -0.23
CA SER A 333 -14.31 -29.02 0.26
C SER A 333 -14.59 -28.94 1.75
N THR A 334 -15.67 -29.58 2.16
CA THR A 334 -16.14 -29.67 3.53
C THR A 334 -15.12 -30.44 4.38
N GLU A 335 -14.03 -29.78 4.75
CA GLU A 335 -13.29 -30.04 5.97
C GLU A 335 -13.25 -28.72 6.71
N ALA A 336 -14.35 -28.47 7.44
CA ALA A 336 -14.43 -27.45 8.46
C ALA A 336 -13.26 -27.69 9.44
N SER A 337 -12.20 -26.90 9.30
CA SER A 337 -11.37 -26.59 10.44
C SER A 337 -12.21 -25.67 11.32
N GLU A 338 -12.40 -26.11 12.55
CA GLU A 338 -13.25 -25.49 13.57
C GLU A 338 -13.03 -23.97 13.66
N PRO A 339 -14.08 -23.20 14.04
CA PRO A 339 -13.97 -21.76 14.23
C PRO A 339 -12.84 -21.46 15.22
N ARG A 340 -11.76 -20.83 14.73
CA ARG A 340 -10.70 -20.35 15.60
C ARG A 340 -11.30 -19.36 16.59
N GLU A 341 -10.99 -19.63 17.85
CA GLU A 341 -11.57 -19.02 19.04
C GLU A 341 -11.46 -17.49 19.08
N GLN A 342 -12.31 -16.93 19.95
CA GLN A 342 -12.59 -15.53 20.19
C GLN A 342 -11.35 -14.64 20.29
N LEU A 343 -11.52 -13.40 19.85
CA LEU A 343 -10.57 -12.28 19.86
C LEU A 343 -10.19 -11.78 21.28
N SER A 344 -10.01 -12.67 22.27
CA SER A 344 -9.61 -12.33 23.64
C SER A 344 -8.12 -12.46 23.92
N ASP A 345 -7.35 -13.07 23.02
CA ASP A 345 -5.94 -13.42 23.26
C ASP A 345 -4.95 -12.55 22.47
N VAL A 346 -5.25 -11.26 22.30
CA VAL A 346 -4.23 -10.28 21.91
C VAL A 346 -3.33 -10.03 23.13
N PRO A 347 -2.01 -10.29 23.08
CA PRO A 347 -1.17 -10.11 24.25
C PRO A 347 -1.13 -8.63 24.67
N HIS A 348 -1.70 -8.31 25.84
CA HIS A 348 -1.62 -6.98 26.47
C HIS A 348 -0.22 -6.63 27.01
N ARG A 349 0.85 -7.26 26.51
CA ARG A 349 2.23 -6.99 26.92
C ARG A 349 3.21 -6.98 25.75
N PRO A 350 4.29 -6.19 25.81
CA PRO A 350 5.31 -6.20 24.77
C PRO A 350 5.96 -7.59 24.66
N ALA A 351 5.99 -8.14 23.44
CA ALA A 351 6.67 -9.39 23.14
C ALA A 351 8.18 -9.29 23.42
N THR A 352 8.76 -10.37 23.94
CA THR A 352 10.19 -10.53 24.20
C THR A 352 10.99 -10.55 22.89
N PRO A 353 12.31 -10.23 22.92
CA PRO A 353 13.14 -10.23 21.72
C PRO A 353 13.14 -11.53 20.91
N LYS A 354 12.96 -12.69 21.58
CA LYS A 354 12.86 -14.01 20.93
C LYS A 354 11.50 -14.26 20.28
N GLU A 355 10.42 -13.72 20.83
CA GLU A 355 9.07 -13.77 20.22
C GLU A 355 9.02 -12.88 18.96
N ARG A 356 9.75 -11.75 18.95
CA ARG A 356 9.85 -10.83 17.81
C ARG A 356 10.54 -11.43 16.58
N GLU A 357 11.44 -12.40 16.74
CA GLU A 357 12.13 -13.08 15.63
C GLU A 357 11.33 -14.24 15.01
N ALA A 358 10.27 -14.70 15.68
CA ALA A 358 9.47 -15.86 15.28
C ALA A 358 8.04 -15.54 14.84
N GLN A 359 7.61 -14.28 14.92
CA GLN A 359 6.21 -13.89 14.73
C GLN A 359 5.79 -13.87 13.25
N GLU A 360 4.69 -14.58 12.97
CA GLU A 360 3.76 -14.28 11.88
C GLU A 360 3.50 -12.77 11.83
N ILE A 361 3.21 -12.20 10.65
CA ILE A 361 2.99 -10.76 10.49
C ILE A 361 1.81 -10.33 11.38
N HIS A 362 2.12 -9.80 12.57
CA HIS A 362 1.12 -9.36 13.54
C HIS A 362 0.85 -7.87 13.32
N THR A 363 -0.40 -7.55 12.96
CA THR A 363 -0.87 -6.17 12.83
C THR A 363 -1.03 -5.55 14.22
N THR A 364 -0.34 -4.43 14.45
CA THR A 364 -0.49 -3.66 15.70
C THR A 364 -1.66 -2.69 15.57
N VAL A 365 -2.70 -2.85 16.39
CA VAL A 365 -3.87 -1.96 16.39
C VAL A 365 -3.71 -0.89 17.48
N CYS A 366 -3.64 0.38 17.07
CA CYS A 366 -3.48 1.53 17.95
C CYS A 366 -4.83 2.23 18.13
N ALA A 367 -5.28 2.35 19.38
CA ALA A 367 -6.52 3.04 19.72
C ALA A 367 -6.41 4.56 19.57
N ARG A 368 -5.20 5.10 19.75
CA ARG A 368 -4.89 6.51 19.47
C ARG A 368 -3.52 6.67 18.86
N SER A 369 -3.24 7.84 18.33
CA SER A 369 -1.91 8.20 17.85
C SER A 369 -1.65 9.69 18.04
N LYS A 370 -0.38 10.10 18.10
CA LYS A 370 0.01 11.49 18.29
C LYS A 370 1.24 11.85 17.48
N TRP A 371 1.21 13.02 16.85
CA TRP A 371 2.41 13.65 16.31
C TRP A 371 3.13 14.43 17.39
N ILE A 372 4.44 14.22 17.49
CA ILE A 372 5.33 15.06 18.30
C ILE A 372 5.86 16.17 17.40
N TYR A 373 5.77 17.40 17.88
CA TYR A 373 6.14 18.60 17.15
C TYR A 373 7.40 19.24 17.75
N ALA A 374 8.21 19.86 16.88
CA ALA A 374 9.41 20.57 17.29
C ALA A 374 9.04 21.87 18.01
N GLY A 375 9.46 22.02 19.27
CA GLY A 375 9.41 23.29 19.99
C GLY A 375 10.58 24.24 19.68
N HIS A 376 11.60 23.78 18.94
CA HIS A 376 12.78 24.56 18.56
C HIS A 376 13.19 24.22 17.13
N GLY A 377 13.59 25.23 16.35
CA GLY A 377 14.20 25.03 15.04
C GLY A 377 15.69 24.70 15.12
N GLY A 378 16.18 23.94 14.15
CA GLY A 378 17.59 23.55 14.06
C GLY A 378 17.80 22.26 13.27
N ILE A 379 18.98 21.66 13.45
CA ILE A 379 19.35 20.39 12.81
C ILE A 379 18.65 19.25 13.57
N LEU A 380 17.72 18.57 12.92
CA LEU A 380 16.91 17.51 13.49
C LEU A 380 17.57 16.13 13.30
N ARG A 381 17.50 15.31 14.34
CA ARG A 381 17.80 13.87 14.29
C ARG A 381 16.66 13.11 14.94
N VAL A 382 16.14 12.09 14.24
CA VAL A 382 15.07 11.21 14.71
C VAL A 382 15.55 9.75 14.64
N PRO A 383 16.22 9.26 15.72
CA PRO A 383 16.86 7.94 15.74
C PRO A 383 15.93 6.73 15.57
N PRO A 384 14.72 6.67 16.17
CA PRO A 384 13.84 5.52 16.04
C PRO A 384 13.51 5.20 14.58
N LYS A 385 13.33 3.91 14.28
CA LYS A 385 12.87 3.46 12.95
C LYS A 385 11.33 3.39 12.94
N VAL A 386 10.74 3.36 11.76
CA VAL A 386 9.30 3.06 11.63
C VAL A 386 9.05 1.59 11.95
N ASN A 387 7.84 1.28 12.43
CA ASN A 387 7.44 -0.05 12.90
C ASN A 387 8.36 -0.60 14.02
N THR A 388 8.80 0.26 14.94
CA THR A 388 9.54 -0.15 16.15
C THR A 388 8.91 0.38 17.41
N TRP A 389 8.95 -0.44 18.46
CA TRP A 389 8.51 -0.09 19.80
C TRP A 389 9.48 0.91 20.47
N VAL A 390 8.91 1.87 21.18
CA VAL A 390 9.61 2.83 22.05
C VAL A 390 8.96 2.82 23.42
N THR A 391 9.76 2.93 24.48
CA THR A 391 9.27 2.97 25.86
C THR A 391 9.36 4.36 26.45
N LYS A 392 8.59 4.60 27.51
CA LYS A 392 8.64 5.86 28.26
C LYS A 392 10.08 6.20 28.65
N GLY A 393 10.52 7.40 28.27
CA GLY A 393 11.87 7.91 28.51
C GLY A 393 12.85 7.75 27.35
N ASP A 394 12.55 6.87 26.37
CA ASP A 394 13.37 6.69 25.17
C ASP A 394 13.52 8.00 24.40
N VAL A 395 14.69 8.21 23.80
CA VAL A 395 14.96 9.40 22.97
C VAL A 395 14.26 9.22 21.63
N LEU A 396 13.33 10.12 21.33
CA LEU A 396 12.61 10.15 20.06
C LEU A 396 13.30 11.05 19.05
N ALA A 397 13.81 12.19 19.50
CA ALA A 397 14.54 13.11 18.65
C ALA A 397 15.42 14.06 19.48
N TYR A 398 16.38 14.70 18.80
CA TYR A 398 17.10 15.83 19.34
C TYR A 398 17.35 16.88 18.25
N VAL A 399 17.45 18.14 18.67
CA VAL A 399 17.71 19.30 17.81
C VAL A 399 19.02 19.91 18.22
N GLN A 400 19.88 20.16 17.22
CA GLN A 400 21.17 20.83 17.39
C GLN A 400 21.15 22.24 16.78
N ASN A 401 21.88 23.17 17.38
CA ASN A 401 22.18 24.46 16.77
C ASN A 401 23.26 24.31 15.67
N LEU A 402 23.60 25.41 14.99
CA LEU A 402 24.62 25.41 13.93
C LEU A 402 26.06 25.20 14.43
N PHE A 403 26.28 25.28 15.75
CA PHE A 403 27.57 25.02 16.39
C PHE A 403 27.72 23.57 16.85
N GLY A 404 26.67 22.75 16.72
CA GLY A 404 26.66 21.33 17.09
C GLY A 404 26.11 21.04 18.49
N ASP A 405 25.76 22.05 19.28
CA ASP A 405 25.20 21.84 20.62
C ASP A 405 23.78 21.30 20.54
N ILE A 406 23.46 20.28 21.35
CA ILE A 406 22.09 19.81 21.52
C ILE A 406 21.32 20.84 22.36
N ILE A 407 20.35 21.49 21.74
CA ILE A 407 19.51 22.51 22.39
C ILE A 407 18.17 21.95 22.88
N LYS A 408 17.73 20.81 22.34
CA LYS A 408 16.50 20.13 22.78
C LYS A 408 16.57 18.63 22.54
N THR A 409 16.06 17.86 23.51
CA THR A 409 15.79 16.43 23.37
C THR A 409 14.30 16.17 23.61
N TYR A 410 13.68 15.38 22.74
CA TYR A 410 12.31 14.90 22.85
C TYR A 410 12.34 13.45 23.29
N ARG A 411 11.60 13.12 24.34
CA ARG A 411 11.52 11.77 24.90
C ARG A 411 10.11 11.24 24.81
N CYS A 412 9.98 9.92 24.75
CA CYS A 412 8.69 9.27 24.74
C CYS A 412 7.99 9.43 26.09
N GLU A 413 6.73 9.88 26.07
CA GLU A 413 5.94 10.10 27.30
C GLU A 413 5.29 8.82 27.81
N LEU A 414 4.98 7.90 26.89
CA LEU A 414 4.25 6.64 27.12
C LEU A 414 4.78 5.59 26.13
N ASP A 415 4.71 4.32 26.49
CA ASP A 415 5.08 3.22 25.60
C ASP A 415 4.21 3.25 24.33
N GLY A 416 4.81 3.02 23.17
CA GLY A 416 4.11 3.07 21.90
C GLY A 416 4.94 2.55 20.73
N ILE A 417 4.35 2.62 19.54
CA ILE A 417 4.98 2.17 18.30
C ILE A 417 5.17 3.35 17.34
N VAL A 418 6.32 3.43 16.69
CA VAL A 418 6.61 4.48 15.70
C VAL A 418 5.89 4.17 14.39
N VAL A 419 4.86 4.95 14.06
CA VAL A 419 4.07 4.81 12.82
C VAL A 419 4.83 5.42 11.63
N GLY A 420 5.38 6.62 11.84
CA GLY A 420 6.05 7.43 10.82
C GLY A 420 6.98 8.46 11.45
N LYS A 421 7.91 9.01 10.67
CA LYS A 421 8.86 10.02 11.17
C LYS A 421 9.40 10.95 10.10
N SER A 422 9.89 12.11 10.54
CA SER A 422 10.63 13.04 9.70
C SER A 422 11.98 12.47 9.29
N THR A 423 12.35 12.72 8.04
CA THR A 423 13.68 12.54 7.48
C THR A 423 14.33 13.86 7.06
N ASN A 424 13.59 14.98 7.16
CA ASN A 424 14.18 16.29 6.93
C ASN A 424 15.21 16.57 8.03
N PRO A 425 16.49 16.82 7.67
CA PRO A 425 17.55 17.04 8.65
C PRO A 425 17.49 18.41 9.29
N ILE A 426 16.58 19.27 8.83
CA ILE A 426 16.33 20.62 9.34
C ILE A 426 14.84 20.68 9.71
N CYS A 427 14.56 21.30 10.85
CA CYS A 427 13.19 21.58 11.29
C CYS A 427 13.06 23.03 11.75
N SER A 428 11.86 23.57 11.60
CA SER A 428 11.38 24.79 12.25
C SER A 428 10.57 24.44 13.50
N THR A 429 10.40 25.41 14.39
CA THR A 429 9.40 25.28 15.45
C THR A 429 8.02 25.04 14.83
N GLY A 430 7.31 24.02 15.30
CA GLY A 430 6.03 23.55 14.77
C GLY A 430 6.14 22.39 13.78
N ASP A 431 7.33 21.99 13.35
CA ASP A 431 7.47 20.87 12.41
C ASP A 431 7.18 19.51 13.08
N ARG A 432 6.57 18.60 12.32
CA ARG A 432 6.34 17.21 12.74
C ARG A 432 7.65 16.44 12.83
N ILE A 433 7.88 15.78 13.96
CA ILE A 433 9.09 14.99 14.23
C ILE A 433 8.81 13.50 14.04
N VAL A 434 7.89 12.95 14.82
CA VAL A 434 7.59 11.51 14.87
C VAL A 434 6.13 11.30 15.20
N HIS A 435 5.53 10.28 14.59
CA HIS A 435 4.16 9.84 14.81
C HIS A 435 4.18 8.55 15.63
N ILE A 436 3.60 8.59 16.83
CA ILE A 436 3.54 7.45 17.73
C ILE A 436 2.10 6.95 17.82
N GLY A 437 1.91 5.65 17.65
CA GLY A 437 0.67 4.93 17.93
C GLY A 437 0.71 4.34 19.33
N TYR A 438 -0.44 4.33 20.01
CA TYR A 438 -0.59 3.79 21.36
C TYR A 438 -1.69 2.74 21.36
N ILE A 439 -1.41 1.62 22.03
CA ILE A 439 -2.39 0.57 22.29
C ILE A 439 -3.15 0.93 23.56
N GLU A 440 -4.48 0.86 23.49
CA GLU A 440 -5.38 0.98 24.63
C GLU A 440 -6.49 -0.06 24.46
N ASP A 441 -7.17 -0.42 25.54
CA ASP A 441 -8.18 -1.48 25.53
C ASP A 441 -9.48 -1.07 24.81
N GLU A 442 -9.74 0.24 24.71
CA GLU A 442 -10.95 0.80 24.11
C GLU A 442 -10.61 1.85 23.03
N PHE A 443 -11.45 1.91 21.99
CA PHE A 443 -11.37 2.96 20.98
C PHE A 443 -12.14 4.20 21.45
N PRO A 444 -11.54 5.40 21.46
CA PRO A 444 -12.24 6.62 21.81
C PRO A 444 -13.32 6.95 20.76
N THR A 445 -14.50 7.40 21.20
CA THR A 445 -15.60 7.76 20.28
C THR A 445 -15.28 8.96 19.38
N LYS A 446 -14.36 9.82 19.81
CA LYS A 446 -13.78 10.88 19.00
C LYS A 446 -12.27 10.70 19.06
N ALA A 447 -11.69 10.27 17.95
CA ALA A 447 -10.26 10.10 17.87
C ALA A 447 -9.56 11.46 17.81
N ASP A 448 -8.50 11.61 18.60
CA ASP A 448 -7.50 12.66 18.37
C ASP A 448 -6.74 12.29 17.08
N ASP A 449 -6.89 13.09 16.03
CA ASP A 449 -6.24 12.87 14.75
C ASP A 449 -4.76 13.29 14.76
N GLY A 450 -4.25 13.72 15.92
CA GLY A 450 -2.89 14.21 16.10
C GLY A 450 -2.61 15.50 15.31
N HIS A 451 -3.65 16.19 14.85
CA HIS A 451 -3.58 17.49 14.20
C HIS A 451 -4.05 18.64 15.11
N THR A 452 -4.55 18.35 16.30
CA THR A 452 -4.92 19.34 17.33
C THR A 452 -3.87 19.52 18.42
#